data_AF-A0A914WW64-F1
#
_entry.id   AF-A0A914WW64-F1
#
_cell.length_a   1.000
_cell.length_b   1.000
_cell.length_c   1.000
_cell.angle_alpha   90.00
_cell.angle_beta   90.00
_cell.angle_gamma   90.00
#
_symmetry.space_group_name_H-M   'P 1'
#
loop_
_entity.id
_entity.type
_entity.pdbx_description
1 polymer ?
#
loop_
_entity_poly.entity_id
_entity_poly.type
_entity_poly.pdbx_seq_one_letter_code
_entity_poly.pdbx_strand_id
1 'polypeptide(L)'
;NYFLILLLPLIPFGASFGPLFAHYGTNGIHCWCDMSTAQVWAFFIPIIVVFFITGILAEATASDDYKLFQNTDLYQLNWSLKCDSSIMFLAGWTMFAYFIGLVAMDQQAVWVFVIFELFNLVLGPAVFVVHTMGHYQVAKPMHRKFPFLPFYKDTDPPDSVPNADKPKNKNIDPKPETEEQETDWQHFWSWVTNRNDRNIAQESEDVLFRKVPR
;
A
#
# COMPACT_ATOMS: atom_id res chain seq x y z
N ASN A 1 9.76 4.25 -11.36
CA ASN A 1 9.57 3.07 -12.24
C ASN A 1 8.21 2.41 -12.02
N TYR A 2 7.10 3.11 -12.27
CA TYR A 2 5.74 2.54 -12.11
C TYR A 2 5.30 1.69 -13.32
N PHE A 3 5.91 1.93 -14.49
CA PHE A 3 5.65 1.15 -15.71
C PHE A 3 5.91 -0.35 -15.54
N LEU A 4 6.93 -0.73 -14.76
CA LEU A 4 7.27 -2.14 -14.56
C LEU A 4 6.15 -2.90 -13.82
N ILE A 5 5.51 -2.25 -12.84
CA ILE A 5 4.37 -2.81 -12.09
C ILE A 5 3.14 -2.96 -13.00
N LEU A 6 2.92 -2.01 -13.90
CA LEU A 6 1.82 -2.07 -14.87
C LEU A 6 2.04 -3.13 -15.96
N LEU A 7 3.29 -3.39 -16.34
CA LEU A 7 3.64 -4.38 -17.37
C LEU A 7 3.70 -5.80 -16.81
N LEU A 8 4.00 -5.97 -15.52
CA LEU A 8 4.09 -7.28 -14.87
C LEU A 8 2.86 -8.19 -15.11
N PRO A 9 1.59 -7.74 -14.96
CA PRO A 9 0.43 -8.58 -15.21
C PRO A 9 0.20 -8.91 -16.69
N LEU A 10 0.78 -8.13 -17.62
CA LEU A 10 0.67 -8.41 -19.06
C LEU A 10 1.48 -9.63 -19.48
N ILE A 11 2.52 -10.00 -18.73
CA ILE A 11 3.36 -11.17 -19.04
C ILE A 11 2.55 -12.48 -18.91
N PRO A 12 1.94 -12.82 -17.76
CA PRO A 12 1.12 -14.03 -17.66
C PRO A 12 -0.14 -13.95 -18.52
N PHE A 13 -0.71 -12.75 -18.73
CA PHE A 13 -1.82 -12.56 -19.65
C PHE A 13 -1.42 -12.90 -21.10
N GLY A 14 -0.31 -12.36 -21.61
CA GLY A 14 0.18 -12.65 -22.95
C GLY A 14 0.60 -14.11 -23.13
N ALA A 15 1.24 -14.69 -22.11
CA ALA A 15 1.67 -16.09 -22.12
C ALA A 15 0.48 -17.07 -22.12
N SER A 16 -0.64 -16.72 -21.47
CA SER A 16 -1.85 -17.52 -21.48
C SER A 16 -2.72 -17.27 -22.72
N PHE A 17 -2.74 -16.04 -23.25
CA PHE A 17 -3.58 -15.65 -24.39
C PHE A 17 -3.25 -16.43 -25.66
N GLY A 18 -1.98 -16.61 -26.01
CA GLY A 18 -1.59 -17.29 -27.25
C GLY A 18 -1.98 -18.78 -27.30
N PRO A 19 -1.43 -19.62 -26.40
CA PRO A 19 -1.66 -21.07 -26.43
C PRO A 19 -3.11 -21.48 -26.13
N LEU A 20 -3.85 -20.65 -25.38
CA LEU A 20 -5.21 -20.96 -24.93
C LEU A 20 -6.27 -20.19 -25.71
N PHE A 21 -5.91 -19.49 -26.80
CA PHE A 21 -6.84 -18.71 -27.62
C PHE A 21 -8.05 -19.52 -28.10
N ALA A 22 -7.84 -20.80 -28.45
CA ALA A 22 -8.90 -21.69 -28.90
C ALA A 22 -9.98 -21.99 -27.84
N HIS A 23 -9.66 -21.77 -26.55
CA HIS A 23 -10.56 -21.90 -25.42
C HIS A 23 -11.25 -20.58 -25.06
N TYR A 24 -10.80 -19.45 -25.64
CA TYR A 24 -11.47 -18.16 -25.49
C TYR A 24 -12.77 -18.14 -26.33
N GLY A 25 -13.91 -18.13 -25.64
CA GLY A 25 -15.25 -17.96 -26.24
C GLY A 25 -15.95 -19.27 -26.61
N THR A 26 -15.28 -20.42 -26.45
CA THR A 26 -15.79 -21.76 -26.78
C THR A 26 -16.25 -22.56 -25.55
N ASN A 27 -15.90 -22.12 -24.34
CA ASN A 27 -16.17 -22.84 -23.09
C ASN A 27 -17.50 -22.43 -22.42
N GLY A 28 -18.63 -22.82 -23.03
CA GLY A 28 -19.92 -23.05 -22.33
C GLY A 28 -20.47 -21.93 -21.42
N ILE A 29 -21.35 -22.34 -20.50
CA ILE A 29 -22.16 -21.48 -19.59
C ILE A 29 -21.28 -20.71 -18.57
N HIS A 30 -20.00 -21.07 -18.45
CA HIS A 30 -19.14 -20.67 -17.33
C HIS A 30 -18.10 -19.59 -17.66
N CYS A 31 -18.20 -18.91 -18.82
CA CYS A 31 -17.50 -17.64 -19.12
C CYS A 31 -16.05 -17.51 -18.59
N TRP A 32 -15.20 -18.52 -18.84
CA TRP A 32 -13.77 -18.55 -18.44
C TRP A 32 -13.49 -18.72 -16.93
N CYS A 33 -14.50 -19.08 -16.16
CA CYS A 33 -14.43 -19.31 -14.71
C CYS A 33 -14.48 -20.81 -14.35
N ASP A 34 -14.00 -21.68 -15.24
CA ASP A 34 -13.92 -23.12 -14.96
C ASP A 34 -12.54 -23.49 -14.42
N MET A 35 -12.52 -23.89 -13.14
CA MET A 35 -11.32 -24.31 -12.39
C MET A 35 -10.62 -25.54 -12.98
N SER A 36 -11.31 -26.33 -13.80
CA SER A 36 -10.73 -27.48 -14.49
C SER A 36 -9.80 -27.07 -15.64
N THR A 37 -9.89 -25.83 -16.12
CA THR A 37 -9.11 -25.35 -17.26
C THR A 37 -7.76 -24.78 -16.83
N ALA A 38 -6.72 -25.04 -17.63
CA ALA A 38 -5.38 -24.48 -17.41
C ALA A 38 -5.35 -22.94 -17.47
N GLN A 39 -6.37 -22.31 -18.06
CA GLN A 39 -6.51 -20.86 -18.16
C GLN A 39 -6.58 -20.19 -16.78
N VAL A 40 -7.43 -20.69 -15.88
CA VAL A 40 -7.59 -20.12 -14.53
C VAL A 40 -6.27 -20.20 -13.75
N TRP A 41 -5.58 -21.34 -13.83
CA TRP A 41 -4.30 -21.55 -13.15
C TRP A 41 -3.17 -20.67 -13.70
N ALA A 42 -3.18 -20.36 -15.00
CA ALA A 42 -2.21 -19.45 -15.60
C ALA A 42 -2.29 -18.02 -15.02
N PHE A 43 -3.48 -17.59 -14.58
CA PHE A 43 -3.66 -16.31 -13.87
C PHE A 43 -3.41 -16.42 -12.38
N PHE A 44 -3.76 -17.54 -11.77
CA PHE A 44 -3.67 -17.71 -10.32
C PHE A 44 -2.24 -17.91 -9.81
N ILE A 45 -1.42 -18.71 -10.50
CA ILE A 45 -0.04 -19.01 -10.08
C ILE A 45 0.82 -17.75 -9.93
N PRO A 46 0.85 -16.80 -10.89
CA PRO A 46 1.60 -15.55 -10.72
C PRO A 46 1.21 -14.76 -9.47
N ILE A 47 -0.07 -14.74 -9.13
CA ILE A 47 -0.58 -14.02 -7.95
C ILE A 47 -0.06 -14.67 -6.66
N ILE A 48 -0.09 -16.01 -6.58
CA ILE A 48 0.50 -16.75 -5.44
C ILE A 48 1.99 -16.43 -5.30
N VAL A 49 2.73 -16.39 -6.42
CA VAL A 49 4.17 -16.08 -6.41
C VAL A 49 4.41 -14.67 -5.89
N VAL A 50 3.63 -13.68 -6.34
CA VAL A 50 3.72 -12.30 -5.83
C VAL A 50 3.44 -12.26 -4.33
N PHE A 51 2.40 -12.94 -3.85
CA PHE A 51 2.10 -13.03 -2.41
C PHE A 51 3.25 -13.65 -1.62
N PHE A 52 3.85 -14.73 -2.11
CA PHE A 52 4.98 -15.38 -1.45
C PHE A 52 6.19 -14.44 -1.36
N ILE A 53 6.51 -13.74 -2.45
CA ILE A 53 7.61 -12.77 -2.48
C ILE A 53 7.31 -11.62 -1.51
N THR A 54 6.09 -11.07 -1.52
CA THR A 54 5.68 -10.01 -0.59
C THR A 54 5.76 -10.47 0.86
N GLY A 55 5.36 -11.70 1.17
CA GLY A 55 5.50 -12.30 2.49
C GLY A 55 6.95 -12.37 2.96
N ILE A 56 7.84 -12.91 2.11
CA ILE A 56 9.29 -12.99 2.41
C ILE A 56 9.90 -11.59 2.59
N LEU A 57 9.52 -10.63 1.74
CA LEU A 57 10.00 -9.26 1.85
C LEU A 57 9.53 -8.59 3.13
N ALA A 58 8.27 -8.79 3.53
CA ALA A 58 7.77 -8.22 4.77
C ALA A 58 8.42 -8.84 6.01
N GLU A 59 8.59 -10.15 6.04
CA GLU A 59 9.34 -10.81 7.12
C GLU A 59 10.80 -10.32 7.19
N ALA A 60 11.42 -10.09 6.04
CA ALA A 60 12.73 -9.45 5.99
C ALA A 60 12.69 -8.00 6.50
N THR A 61 11.62 -7.24 6.23
CA THR A 61 11.39 -5.88 6.77
C THR A 61 10.83 -5.82 8.18
N ALA A 62 10.56 -6.98 8.81
CA ALA A 62 10.33 -7.11 10.25
C ALA A 62 11.55 -7.60 11.05
N SER A 63 12.54 -8.26 10.43
CA SER A 63 13.78 -8.71 11.10
C SER A 63 14.70 -7.57 11.58
N ASP A 64 15.00 -7.49 12.88
CA ASP A 64 15.77 -6.41 13.55
C ASP A 64 17.19 -6.06 13.00
N ASP A 65 17.70 -6.74 11.98
CA ASP A 65 19.10 -6.66 11.52
C ASP A 65 19.30 -5.73 10.28
N TYR A 66 18.68 -4.55 10.30
CA TYR A 66 18.81 -3.58 9.21
C TYR A 66 20.13 -2.83 9.24
N LYS A 67 20.84 -2.80 8.10
CA LYS A 67 21.88 -1.82 7.85
C LYS A 67 21.24 -0.47 7.52
N LEU A 68 21.20 0.42 8.51
CA LEU A 68 20.77 1.80 8.35
C LEU A 68 21.67 2.53 7.33
N PHE A 69 21.06 3.18 6.35
CA PHE A 69 21.78 4.08 5.45
C PHE A 69 22.12 5.40 6.17
N GLN A 70 23.21 6.06 5.76
CA GLN A 70 23.55 7.39 6.25
C GLN A 70 22.40 8.37 5.93
N ASN A 71 21.94 9.14 6.92
CA ASN A 71 20.79 10.08 6.86
C ASN A 71 19.39 9.44 6.80
N THR A 72 19.20 8.23 7.34
CA THR A 72 17.86 7.65 7.47
C THR A 72 17.01 8.41 8.50
N ASP A 73 15.79 8.79 8.13
CA ASP A 73 14.81 9.35 9.08
C ASP A 73 14.30 8.25 10.02
N LEU A 74 14.79 8.30 11.27
CA LEU A 74 14.46 7.32 12.30
C LEU A 74 12.97 7.33 12.68
N TYR A 75 12.29 8.47 12.56
CA TYR A 75 10.86 8.55 12.85
C TYR A 75 10.06 7.81 11.78
N GLN A 76 10.34 8.08 10.51
CA GLN A 76 9.69 7.40 9.39
C GLN A 76 10.02 5.90 9.39
N LEU A 77 11.25 5.51 9.75
CA LEU A 77 11.63 4.10 9.86
C LEU A 77 10.84 3.39 10.97
N ASN A 78 10.86 3.89 12.20
CA ASN A 78 10.11 3.28 13.32
C ASN A 78 8.60 3.21 13.03
N TRP A 79 8.07 4.25 12.39
CA TRP A 79 6.69 4.29 11.95
C TRP A 79 6.38 3.22 10.90
N SER A 80 7.26 3.05 9.91
CA SER A 80 7.10 2.02 8.87
C SER A 80 7.14 0.60 9.45
N LEU A 81 8.03 0.33 10.42
CA LEU A 81 8.11 -0.97 11.12
C LEU A 81 6.81 -1.29 11.87
N LYS A 82 6.23 -0.30 12.55
CA LYS A 82 4.91 -0.44 13.20
C LYS A 82 3.80 -0.73 12.18
N CYS A 83 3.88 -0.11 11.00
CA CYS A 83 2.90 -0.31 9.93
C CYS A 83 3.10 -1.62 9.17
N ASP A 84 4.26 -2.29 9.26
CA ASP A 84 4.59 -3.46 8.45
C ASP A 84 3.62 -4.63 8.69
N SER A 85 3.19 -4.82 9.95
CA SER A 85 2.17 -5.82 10.30
C SER A 85 0.84 -5.63 9.53
N SER A 86 0.49 -4.38 9.20
CA SER A 86 -0.73 -4.10 8.42
C SER A 86 -0.63 -4.52 6.96
N ILE A 87 0.59 -4.55 6.39
CA ILE A 87 0.84 -5.05 5.03
C ILE A 87 0.61 -6.56 4.99
N MET A 88 1.11 -7.31 5.99
CA MET A 88 0.87 -8.75 6.11
C MET A 88 -0.62 -9.08 6.29
N PHE A 89 -1.32 -8.31 7.11
CA PHE A 89 -2.77 -8.45 7.26
C PHE A 89 -3.51 -8.23 5.94
N LEU A 90 -3.17 -7.16 5.22
CA LEU A 90 -3.81 -6.82 3.94
C LEU A 90 -3.50 -7.86 2.86
N ALA A 91 -2.28 -8.38 2.84
CA ALA A 91 -1.87 -9.44 1.94
C ALA A 91 -2.67 -10.73 2.22
N GLY A 92 -2.77 -11.13 3.49
CA GLY A 92 -3.57 -12.28 3.92
C GLY A 92 -5.05 -12.12 3.57
N TRP A 93 -5.64 -10.95 3.81
CA TRP A 93 -7.03 -10.64 3.43
C TRP A 93 -7.23 -10.77 1.93
N THR A 94 -6.34 -10.17 1.13
CA THR A 94 -6.45 -10.22 -0.34
C THR A 94 -6.36 -11.65 -0.85
N MET A 95 -5.45 -12.46 -0.31
CA MET A 95 -5.32 -13.87 -0.67
C MET A 95 -6.57 -14.67 -0.27
N PHE A 96 -7.13 -14.40 0.92
CA PHE A 96 -8.36 -15.04 1.36
C PHE A 96 -9.57 -14.67 0.49
N ALA A 97 -9.72 -13.39 0.14
CA ALA A 97 -10.73 -12.94 -0.81
C ALA A 97 -10.57 -13.64 -2.17
N TYR A 98 -9.33 -13.85 -2.62
CA TYR A 98 -9.04 -14.58 -3.85
C TYR A 98 -9.51 -16.04 -3.78
N PHE A 99 -9.25 -16.74 -2.67
CA PHE A 99 -9.75 -18.10 -2.46
C PHE A 99 -11.28 -18.18 -2.43
N ILE A 100 -11.95 -17.23 -1.77
CA ILE A 100 -13.42 -17.14 -1.82
C ILE A 100 -13.89 -16.96 -3.26
N GLY A 101 -13.21 -16.12 -4.05
CA GLY A 101 -13.50 -15.93 -5.47
C GLY A 101 -13.37 -17.23 -6.27
N LEU A 102 -12.31 -18.02 -6.04
CA LEU A 102 -12.14 -19.34 -6.67
C LEU A 102 -13.28 -20.31 -6.30
N VAL A 103 -13.66 -20.36 -5.02
CA VAL A 103 -14.78 -21.19 -4.56
C VAL A 103 -16.12 -20.71 -5.13
N ALA A 104 -16.32 -19.39 -5.24
CA ALA A 104 -17.51 -18.80 -5.84
C ALA A 104 -17.65 -19.20 -7.31
N MET A 105 -16.54 -19.16 -8.06
CA MET A 105 -16.49 -19.58 -9.47
C MET A 105 -16.76 -21.08 -9.64
N ASP A 106 -16.21 -21.93 -8.76
CA ASP A 106 -16.39 -23.39 -8.82
C ASP A 106 -17.82 -23.80 -8.44
N GLN A 107 -18.35 -23.31 -7.32
CA GLN A 107 -19.67 -23.70 -6.82
C GLN A 107 -20.82 -23.00 -7.52
N GLN A 108 -20.57 -21.83 -8.13
CA GLN A 108 -21.56 -21.00 -8.82
C GLN A 108 -22.76 -20.62 -7.94
N ALA A 109 -22.56 -20.62 -6.63
CA ALA A 109 -23.59 -20.30 -5.67
C ALA A 109 -23.60 -18.80 -5.41
N VAL A 110 -24.73 -18.15 -5.70
CA VAL A 110 -24.91 -16.69 -5.59
C VAL A 110 -24.51 -16.15 -4.21
N TRP A 111 -24.78 -16.89 -3.15
CA TRP A 111 -24.44 -16.47 -1.78
C TRP A 111 -22.91 -16.36 -1.56
N VAL A 112 -22.09 -17.19 -2.22
CA VAL A 112 -20.63 -17.11 -2.12
C VAL A 112 -20.11 -15.86 -2.84
N PHE A 113 -20.71 -15.51 -3.99
CA PHE A 113 -20.41 -14.25 -4.67
C PHE A 113 -20.77 -13.03 -3.83
N VAL A 114 -21.90 -13.05 -3.12
CA VAL A 114 -22.26 -11.96 -2.19
C VAL A 114 -21.21 -11.82 -1.09
N ILE A 115 -20.71 -12.92 -0.52
CA ILE A 115 -19.63 -12.88 0.48
C ILE A 115 -18.35 -12.30 -0.14
N PHE A 116 -17.96 -12.78 -1.32
CA PHE A 116 -16.80 -12.27 -2.05
C PHE A 116 -16.89 -10.75 -2.28
N GLU A 117 -18.02 -10.25 -2.76
CA GLU A 117 -18.23 -8.83 -3.01
C GLU A 117 -18.17 -8.00 -1.72
N LEU A 118 -18.78 -8.47 -0.62
CA LEU A 118 -18.70 -7.79 0.67
C LEU A 118 -17.26 -7.73 1.19
N PHE A 119 -16.47 -8.79 1.02
CA PHE A 119 -15.05 -8.82 1.38
C PHE A 119 -14.24 -7.80 0.57
N ASN A 120 -14.47 -7.70 -0.75
CA ASN A 120 -13.77 -6.76 -1.62
C ASN A 120 -14.21 -5.30 -1.39
N LEU A 121 -15.48 -5.07 -1.10
CA LEU A 121 -16.04 -3.77 -0.77
C LEU A 121 -15.34 -3.15 0.46
N VAL A 122 -15.02 -3.98 1.45
CA VAL A 122 -14.27 -3.55 2.65
C VAL A 122 -12.77 -3.47 2.39
N LEU A 123 -12.23 -4.36 1.55
CA LEU A 123 -10.81 -4.39 1.21
C LEU A 123 -10.33 -3.07 0.58
N GLY A 124 -11.10 -2.48 -0.35
CA GLY A 124 -10.71 -1.21 -1.00
C GLY A 124 -10.41 -0.07 -0.02
N PRO A 125 -11.36 0.32 0.85
CA PRO A 125 -11.12 1.30 1.92
C PRO A 125 -10.01 0.89 2.88
N ALA A 126 -9.86 -0.40 3.21
CA ALA A 126 -8.79 -0.89 4.08
C ALA A 126 -7.40 -0.67 3.46
N VAL A 127 -7.23 -0.97 2.16
CA VAL A 127 -6.00 -0.68 1.41
C VAL A 127 -5.67 0.81 1.49
N PHE A 128 -6.67 1.67 1.28
CA PHE A 128 -6.49 3.12 1.35
C PHE A 128 -5.99 3.56 2.74
N VAL A 129 -6.65 3.10 3.81
CA VAL A 129 -6.27 3.45 5.19
C VAL A 129 -4.85 2.98 5.51
N VAL A 130 -4.51 1.72 5.21
CA VAL A 130 -3.17 1.17 5.44
C VAL A 130 -2.11 1.95 4.67
N HIS A 131 -2.39 2.30 3.42
CA HIS A 131 -1.45 3.06 2.59
C HIS A 131 -1.22 4.48 3.13
N THR A 132 -2.28 5.19 3.51
CA THR A 132 -2.15 6.53 4.10
C THR A 132 -1.51 6.51 5.48
N MET A 133 -1.69 5.41 6.23
CA MET A 133 -0.99 5.20 7.49
C MET A 133 0.50 5.00 7.30
N GLY A 134 0.98 4.39 6.21
CA GLY A 134 2.41 4.11 6.01
C GLY A 134 3.32 5.34 5.95
N HIS A 135 2.76 6.55 5.81
CA HIS A 135 3.51 7.79 5.72
C HIS A 135 3.34 8.65 6.99
N TYR A 136 4.40 8.81 7.78
CA TYR A 136 4.33 9.51 9.08
C TYR A 136 3.81 10.95 8.93
N GLN A 137 4.24 11.67 7.88
CA GLN A 137 3.84 13.06 7.64
C GLN A 137 2.34 13.20 7.33
N VAL A 138 1.69 12.14 6.84
CA VAL A 138 0.23 12.11 6.58
C VAL A 138 -0.50 11.61 7.83
N ALA A 139 0.05 10.59 8.48
CA ALA A 139 -0.55 9.97 9.66
C ALA A 139 -0.65 10.94 10.86
N LYS A 140 0.39 11.74 11.11
CA LYS A 140 0.46 12.69 12.22
C LYS A 140 -0.67 13.73 12.22
N PRO A 141 -0.89 14.53 11.14
CA PRO A 141 -2.00 15.47 11.10
C PRO A 141 -3.36 14.76 11.10
N MET A 142 -3.45 13.56 10.53
CA MET A 142 -4.68 12.75 10.55
C MET A 142 -5.06 12.34 11.97
N HIS A 143 -4.10 11.90 12.80
CA HIS A 143 -4.34 11.60 14.21
C HIS A 143 -4.83 12.82 14.99
N ARG A 144 -4.20 13.98 14.75
CA ARG A 144 -4.58 15.25 15.40
C ARG A 144 -6.04 15.62 15.10
N LYS A 145 -6.49 15.39 13.86
CA LYS A 145 -7.86 15.69 13.41
C LYS A 145 -8.86 14.62 13.86
N PHE A 146 -8.45 13.37 13.91
CA PHE A 146 -9.29 12.22 14.26
C PHE A 146 -8.65 11.38 15.38
N PRO A 147 -8.63 11.89 16.63
CA PRO A 147 -7.95 11.23 17.74
C PRO A 147 -8.62 9.91 18.16
N PHE A 148 -9.86 9.66 17.73
CA PHE A 148 -10.59 8.43 17.98
C PHE A 148 -10.16 7.26 17.08
N LEU A 149 -9.35 7.50 16.04
CA LEU A 149 -8.82 6.44 15.18
C LEU A 149 -7.55 5.85 15.81
N PRO A 150 -7.61 4.64 16.41
CA PRO A 150 -6.47 4.07 17.15
C PRO A 150 -5.28 3.78 16.24
N PHE A 151 -5.53 3.57 14.95
CA PHE A 151 -4.52 3.23 13.95
C PHE A 151 -3.49 4.35 13.73
N TYR A 152 -3.88 5.61 13.89
CA TYR A 152 -3.00 6.76 13.70
C TYR A 152 -2.31 7.22 14.99
N LYS A 153 -2.51 6.52 16.11
CA LYS A 153 -1.96 6.92 17.40
C LYS A 153 -0.44 6.95 17.35
N ASP A 154 0.12 8.15 17.56
CA ASP A 154 1.56 8.33 17.62
C ASP A 154 2.13 7.56 18.80
N THR A 155 3.26 6.91 18.58
CA THR A 155 4.04 6.24 19.63
C THR A 155 5.43 6.78 19.49
N ASP A 156 5.90 7.48 20.53
CA ASP A 156 7.24 8.04 20.56
C ASP A 156 8.26 6.96 20.17
N PRO A 157 9.27 7.28 19.34
CA PRO A 157 10.30 6.32 19.01
C PRO A 157 10.95 5.85 20.31
N PRO A 158 11.25 4.55 20.45
CA PRO A 158 11.89 4.04 21.65
C PRO A 158 13.23 4.78 21.86
N ASP A 159 13.50 5.21 23.10
CA ASP A 159 14.75 5.89 23.50
C ASP A 159 16.02 5.05 23.21
N SER A 160 15.87 3.80 22.77
CA SER A 160 16.91 2.78 22.64
C SER A 160 17.51 2.63 21.25
N VAL A 161 17.33 3.55 20.31
CA VAL A 161 18.12 3.51 19.05
C VAL A 161 19.57 3.90 19.38
N PRO A 162 20.54 2.96 19.39
CA PRO A 162 21.93 3.29 19.68
C PRO A 162 22.48 4.02 18.45
N ASN A 163 22.88 5.29 18.61
CA ASN A 163 23.35 6.24 17.57
C ASN A 163 22.35 7.27 17.01
N ALA A 164 21.34 7.67 17.77
CA ALA A 164 20.82 9.03 17.61
C ALA A 164 21.63 9.97 18.54
N ASP A 165 22.71 10.56 18.03
CA ASP A 165 23.23 11.80 18.60
C ASP A 165 22.09 12.82 18.57
N LYS A 166 21.39 12.97 19.71
CA LYS A 166 20.35 13.99 19.88
C LYS A 166 21.00 15.35 19.62
N PRO A 167 20.65 16.13 18.56
CA PRO A 167 20.95 17.54 18.59
C PRO A 167 20.09 18.13 19.71
N LYS A 168 20.72 18.45 20.85
CA LYS A 168 20.12 19.28 21.89
C LYS A 168 19.83 20.66 21.29
N ASN A 169 18.68 20.84 20.65
CA ASN A 169 18.25 22.17 20.27
C ASN A 169 17.53 22.81 21.47
N LYS A 170 18.26 23.70 22.15
CA LYS A 170 17.72 24.63 23.13
C LYS A 170 16.80 25.63 22.40
N ASN A 171 15.62 25.86 22.99
CA ASN A 171 14.81 27.08 22.86
C ASN A 171 14.59 27.64 21.45
N ILE A 172 13.44 27.30 20.86
CA ILE A 172 12.80 28.18 19.88
C ILE A 172 11.43 28.53 20.47
N ASP A 173 11.29 29.80 20.88
CA ASP A 173 10.03 30.38 21.34
C ASP A 173 8.96 30.30 20.22
N PRO A 174 7.69 30.08 20.54
CA PRO A 174 6.62 30.04 19.55
C PRO A 174 6.33 31.45 19.03
N LYS A 175 6.55 31.66 17.73
CA LYS A 175 6.08 32.85 17.00
C LYS A 175 4.58 32.66 16.68
N PRO A 176 3.71 33.65 16.92
CA PRO A 176 2.30 33.52 16.58
C PRO A 176 2.11 33.71 15.07
N GLU A 177 1.53 32.70 14.42
CA GLU A 177 1.06 32.79 13.02
C GLU A 177 -0.38 33.27 13.01
N THR A 178 -0.61 34.35 12.27
CA THR A 178 -1.90 35.00 12.05
C THR A 178 -2.78 34.10 11.20
N GLU A 179 -4.00 33.83 11.66
CA GLU A 179 -5.05 33.11 10.93
C GLU A 179 -5.48 33.88 9.67
N GLU A 180 -5.24 33.30 8.50
CA GLU A 180 -6.04 33.56 7.30
C GLU A 180 -6.79 32.26 7.01
N GLN A 181 -8.05 32.21 7.45
CA GLN A 181 -8.98 31.10 7.29
C GLN A 181 -9.44 30.98 5.83
N GLU A 182 -8.55 30.58 4.93
CA GLU A 182 -8.97 29.90 3.71
C GLU A 182 -9.36 28.47 4.13
N THR A 183 -10.60 28.07 3.90
CA THR A 183 -11.10 26.79 4.44
C THR A 183 -10.21 25.64 3.99
N ASP A 184 -9.48 25.05 4.94
CA ASP A 184 -8.50 23.96 4.80
C ASP A 184 -9.03 22.74 3.99
N TRP A 185 -10.35 22.63 3.88
CA TRP A 185 -11.04 21.69 2.99
C TRP A 185 -10.87 21.98 1.50
N GLN A 186 -10.89 23.25 1.09
CA GLN A 186 -10.63 23.65 -0.28
C GLN A 186 -9.16 23.43 -0.66
N HIS A 187 -8.24 23.64 0.28
CA HIS A 187 -6.81 23.34 0.10
C HIS A 187 -6.53 21.84 -0.02
N PHE A 188 -7.22 21.01 0.78
CA PHE A 188 -7.12 19.55 0.65
C PHE A 188 -7.67 19.05 -0.70
N TRP A 189 -8.86 19.51 -1.11
CA TRP A 189 -9.42 19.09 -2.40
C TRP A 189 -8.66 19.66 -3.59
N SER A 190 -8.12 20.88 -3.49
CA SER A 190 -7.21 21.40 -4.51
C SER A 190 -5.92 20.59 -4.57
N TRP A 191 -5.32 20.18 -3.44
CA TRP A 191 -4.17 19.29 -3.43
C TRP A 191 -4.47 17.91 -4.07
N VAL A 192 -5.63 17.32 -3.77
CA VAL A 192 -6.04 16.02 -4.35
C VAL A 192 -6.35 16.13 -5.86
N THR A 193 -6.97 17.22 -6.30
CA THR A 193 -7.48 17.36 -7.68
C THR A 193 -6.52 18.11 -8.62
N ASN A 194 -5.62 18.93 -8.09
CA ASN A 194 -4.69 19.74 -8.87
C ASN A 194 -3.41 18.95 -9.17
N ARG A 195 -3.51 18.00 -10.10
CA ARG A 195 -2.36 17.24 -10.65
C ARG A 195 -1.45 18.07 -11.59
N ASN A 196 -1.68 19.38 -11.74
CA ASN A 196 -1.03 20.18 -12.79
C ASN A 196 0.12 21.06 -12.29
N ASP A 197 0.35 21.16 -10.98
CA ASP A 197 1.47 21.93 -10.44
C ASP A 197 2.75 21.08 -10.38
N ARG A 198 3.53 21.15 -11.46
CA ARG A 198 4.88 20.56 -11.57
C ARG A 198 5.84 20.99 -10.44
N ASN A 199 5.53 22.08 -9.74
CA ASN A 199 6.37 22.62 -8.67
C ASN A 199 6.27 21.80 -7.37
N ILE A 200 5.12 21.19 -7.05
CA ILE A 200 4.96 20.36 -5.84
C ILE A 200 5.61 18.98 -6.03
N ALA A 201 5.57 18.45 -7.26
CA ALA A 201 6.31 17.23 -7.61
C ALA A 201 7.83 17.46 -7.48
N GLN A 202 8.35 18.62 -7.89
CA GLN A 202 9.75 18.98 -7.72
C GLN A 202 10.16 19.10 -6.24
N GLU A 203 9.32 19.68 -5.39
CA GLU A 203 9.61 19.77 -3.95
C GLU A 203 9.58 18.39 -3.27
N SER A 204 8.69 17.49 -3.70
CA SER A 204 8.69 16.10 -3.23
C SER A 204 9.88 15.28 -3.75
N GLU A 205 10.36 15.54 -4.98
CA GLU A 205 11.57 14.91 -5.52
C GLU A 205 12.84 15.44 -4.84
N ASP A 206 12.91 16.73 -4.49
CA ASP A 206 14.06 17.30 -3.76
C ASP A 206 14.14 16.83 -2.30
N VAL A 207 12.99 16.47 -1.68
CA VAL A 207 12.95 15.83 -0.36
C VAL A 207 13.30 14.33 -0.44
N LEU A 208 12.90 13.64 -1.52
CA LEU A 208 13.19 12.21 -1.73
C LEU A 208 14.60 11.94 -2.30
N PHE A 209 15.20 12.89 -3.01
CA PHE A 209 16.51 12.76 -3.67
C PHE A 209 17.39 13.96 -3.42
N ARG A 210 17.71 14.24 -2.15
CA ARG A 210 18.74 15.22 -1.82
C ARG A 210 20.08 14.78 -2.44
N LYS A 211 20.43 15.33 -3.60
CA LYS A 211 21.76 15.16 -4.21
C LYS A 211 22.78 15.70 -3.22
N VAL A 212 23.57 14.80 -2.63
CA VAL A 212 24.75 15.17 -1.86
C VAL A 212 25.72 15.88 -2.83
N PRO A 213 26.05 17.16 -2.63
CA PRO A 213 27.13 17.78 -3.39
C PRO A 213 28.44 17.07 -3.00
N ARG A 214 29.21 16.66 -4.01
CA ARG A 214 30.56 16.11 -3.83
C ARG A 214 31.51 17.14 -3.25
#